data_AF-A0A351FZ54-F1
#
_entry.id   AF-A0A351FZ54-F1
#
_cell.length_a   1.000
_cell.length_b   1.000
_cell.length_c   1.000
_cell.angle_alpha   90.00
_cell.angle_beta   90.00
_cell.angle_gamma   90.00
#
_symmetry.space_group_name_H-M   'P 1'
#
loop_
_entity.id
_entity.type
_entity.pdbx_description
1 polymer ?
#
loop_
_entity_poly.entity_id
_entity_poly.type
_entity_poly.pdbx_seq_one_letter_code
_entity_poly.pdbx_strand_id
1 'polypeptide(L)'
;MLPLTCSDPPSDFDSTVAAFQNTLRKYISGADLESRLTVQPGTWPSIANVTADLTGTTLQPDRPAAVDLANLQAGFTIDQLAFQAEPLTVNSANVRIRATAEQLQLSFARDAQQRVVMVPTDVAHGEVAVEIAQHDLQTLLLFAARQAAQEHDATIDDATLQLEQQGDRAARFATTVQARKGMFQATLKISGKIELSENLTLRLDDLTCEGEGMLGGMLAAIVSPQLTQYNATAIPLAEHALGEVRIEHLQFDVTQGLSVQARFAGRQS
;
A
#
# COMPACT_ATOMS: atom_id res chain seq x y z
N MET A 1 -3.25 -2.96 8.17
CA MET A 1 -2.80 -3.33 9.53
C MET A 1 -1.72 -2.37 9.96
N LEU A 2 -1.63 -2.05 11.25
CA LEU A 2 -0.72 -1.01 11.76
C LEU A 2 0.15 -1.55 12.90
N PRO A 3 1.48 -1.70 12.71
CA PRO A 3 2.36 -2.07 13.80
C PRO A 3 2.45 -0.94 14.82
N LEU A 4 2.13 -1.24 16.08
CA LEU A 4 2.17 -0.28 17.17
C LEU A 4 3.56 -0.19 17.79
N THR A 5 3.93 1.01 18.22
CA THR A 5 5.16 1.27 18.96
C THR A 5 5.00 0.98 20.47
N CYS A 6 4.45 -0.19 20.82
CA CYS A 6 4.30 -0.67 22.19
C CYS A 6 4.68 -2.14 22.30
N SER A 7 5.09 -2.58 23.51
CA SER A 7 5.44 -3.99 23.77
C SER A 7 4.20 -4.87 23.94
N ASP A 8 3.16 -4.30 24.52
CA ASP A 8 1.93 -4.98 24.90
C ASP A 8 0.71 -4.26 24.33
N PRO A 9 -0.37 -4.99 24.02
CA PRO A 9 -1.62 -4.40 23.59
C PRO A 9 -2.12 -3.35 24.59
N PRO A 10 -2.51 -2.15 24.14
CA PRO A 10 -3.04 -1.14 25.03
C PRO A 10 -4.37 -1.60 25.65
N SER A 11 -4.54 -1.35 26.94
CA SER A 11 -5.66 -1.86 27.75
C SER A 11 -6.70 -0.80 28.12
N ASP A 12 -6.43 0.46 27.76
CA ASP A 12 -7.29 1.61 28.04
C ASP A 12 -7.19 2.66 26.93
N PHE A 13 -8.04 3.68 27.03
CA PHE A 13 -8.12 4.76 26.06
C PHE A 13 -6.80 5.52 25.91
N ASP A 14 -6.21 5.97 27.03
CA ASP A 14 -5.01 6.83 27.01
C ASP A 14 -3.80 6.10 26.41
N SER A 15 -3.59 4.84 26.78
CA SER A 15 -2.53 4.00 26.22
C SER A 15 -2.74 3.72 24.73
N THR A 16 -4.00 3.56 24.28
CA THR A 16 -4.33 3.37 22.86
C THR A 16 -4.02 4.62 22.05
N VAL A 17 -4.44 5.79 22.51
CA VAL A 17 -4.16 7.08 21.86
C VAL A 17 -2.66 7.32 21.79
N ALA A 18 -1.94 7.10 22.90
CA ALA A 18 -0.48 7.25 22.95
C ALA A 18 0.23 6.30 21.97
N ALA A 19 -0.19 5.03 21.90
CA ALA A 19 0.37 4.06 20.95
C ALA A 19 0.14 4.48 19.49
N PHE A 20 -1.05 4.98 19.16
CA PHE A 20 -1.38 5.45 17.82
C PHE A 20 -0.55 6.69 17.44
N GLN A 21 -0.47 7.69 18.32
CA GLN A 21 0.36 8.89 18.11
C GLN A 21 1.83 8.55 17.93
N ASN A 22 2.40 7.71 18.78
CA ASN A 22 3.80 7.29 18.69
C ASN A 22 4.09 6.53 17.38
N THR A 23 3.12 5.73 16.93
CA THR A 23 3.22 5.02 15.65
C THR A 23 3.20 5.97 14.46
N LEU A 24 2.30 6.96 14.46
CA LEU A 24 2.29 7.99 13.42
C LEU A 24 3.62 8.75 13.40
N ARG A 25 4.16 9.16 14.56
CA ARG A 25 5.48 9.84 14.63
C ARG A 25 6.63 8.99 14.08
N LYS A 26 6.54 7.66 14.17
CA LYS A 26 7.57 6.75 13.64
C LYS A 26 7.55 6.68 12.12
N TYR A 27 6.35 6.61 11.52
CA TYR A 27 6.21 6.35 10.08
C TYR A 27 5.96 7.62 9.27
N ILE A 28 5.62 8.73 9.92
CA ILE A 28 5.20 9.95 9.26
C ILE A 28 6.07 11.10 9.74
N SER A 29 6.61 11.83 8.78
CA SER A 29 7.34 13.06 9.01
C SER A 29 6.55 14.25 8.44
N GLY A 30 6.51 15.35 9.19
CA GLY A 30 5.81 16.56 8.81
C GLY A 30 5.60 17.45 10.04
N ALA A 31 5.26 18.72 9.82
CA ALA A 31 4.97 19.62 10.93
C ALA A 31 3.60 19.26 11.56
N ASP A 32 3.58 19.30 12.90
CA ASP A 32 2.36 19.31 13.71
C ASP A 32 1.43 18.08 13.56
N LEU A 33 1.99 16.87 13.72
CA LEU A 33 1.21 15.63 13.69
C LEU A 33 0.17 15.53 14.81
N GLU A 34 0.38 16.23 15.93
CA GLU A 34 -0.52 16.19 17.08
C GLU A 34 -1.83 16.94 16.80
N SER A 35 -1.79 18.09 16.13
CA SER A 35 -3.02 18.81 15.75
C SER A 35 -3.79 18.13 14.61
N ARG A 36 -3.12 17.22 13.90
CA ARG A 36 -3.66 16.47 12.75
C ARG A 36 -4.44 15.22 13.14
N LEU A 37 -4.37 14.81 14.40
CA LEU A 37 -5.09 13.66 14.93
C LEU A 37 -6.00 14.11 16.06
N THR A 38 -7.30 13.95 15.86
CA THR A 38 -8.30 14.14 16.92
C THR A 38 -8.89 12.77 17.29
N VAL A 39 -8.83 12.44 18.58
CA VAL A 39 -9.47 11.24 19.13
C VAL A 39 -10.46 11.66 20.21
N GLN A 40 -11.73 11.35 20.01
CA GLN A 40 -12.79 11.63 20.97
C GLN A 40 -13.09 10.36 21.79
N PRO A 41 -13.05 10.46 23.13
CA PRO A 41 -13.29 9.30 23.98
C PRO A 41 -14.74 8.80 23.87
N GLY A 42 -14.89 7.48 23.83
CA GLY A 42 -16.16 6.79 24.02
C GLY A 42 -16.21 6.10 25.39
N THR A 43 -17.09 5.10 25.54
CA THR A 43 -17.05 4.19 26.69
C THR A 43 -16.12 3.03 26.35
N TRP A 44 -14.92 2.99 26.95
CA TRP A 44 -13.95 1.91 26.71
C TRP A 44 -14.60 0.53 26.89
N PRO A 45 -14.39 -0.45 25.97
CA PRO A 45 -13.43 -0.46 24.86
C PRO A 45 -13.99 0.09 23.53
N SER A 46 -14.73 1.20 23.57
CA SER A 46 -15.10 1.98 22.39
C SER A 46 -14.47 3.38 22.41
N ILE A 47 -14.08 3.83 21.21
CA ILE A 47 -13.65 5.19 20.88
C ILE A 47 -14.73 5.81 19.99
N ALA A 48 -15.28 6.95 20.39
CA ALA A 48 -16.42 7.56 19.70
C ALA A 48 -16.05 8.08 18.31
N ASN A 49 -14.88 8.73 18.17
CA ASN A 49 -14.46 9.28 16.88
C ASN A 49 -12.94 9.36 16.77
N VAL A 50 -12.40 8.95 15.63
CA VAL A 50 -11.01 9.17 15.25
C VAL A 50 -10.99 9.92 13.92
N THR A 51 -10.41 11.12 13.92
CA THR A 51 -10.19 11.92 12.71
C THR A 51 -8.70 12.17 12.52
N ALA A 52 -8.17 11.86 11.34
CA ALA A 52 -6.77 12.09 10.99
C ALA A 52 -6.65 12.83 9.64
N ASP A 53 -5.99 13.99 9.64
CA ASP A 53 -5.64 14.75 8.44
C ASP A 53 -4.12 14.82 8.26
N LEU A 54 -3.62 13.91 7.43
CA LEU A 54 -2.20 13.74 7.13
C LEU A 54 -1.80 14.43 5.82
N THR A 55 -2.60 15.39 5.36
CA THR A 55 -2.33 16.18 4.16
C THR A 55 -1.03 16.96 4.28
N GLY A 56 -0.17 16.82 3.27
CA GLY A 56 1.15 17.44 3.19
C GLY A 56 2.22 16.73 4.03
N THR A 57 1.93 15.56 4.60
CA THR A 57 2.91 14.77 5.35
C THR A 57 3.65 13.78 4.43
N THR A 58 4.78 13.28 4.90
CA THR A 58 5.57 12.26 4.20
C THR A 58 5.52 10.95 4.97
N LEU A 59 5.09 9.89 4.31
CA LEU A 59 5.16 8.52 4.79
C LEU A 59 6.53 7.94 4.50
N GLN A 60 7.15 7.35 5.52
CA GLN A 60 8.32 6.51 5.43
C GLN A 60 7.85 5.05 5.50
N PRO A 61 7.58 4.40 4.36
CA PRO A 61 7.05 3.06 4.36
C PRO A 61 8.07 2.09 4.96
N ASP A 62 7.62 1.26 5.88
CA ASP A 62 8.34 0.08 6.36
C ASP A 62 7.81 -1.15 5.64
N ARG A 63 8.65 -2.18 5.52
CA ARG A 63 8.21 -3.42 4.89
C ARG A 63 7.10 -4.04 5.75
N PRO A 64 5.91 -4.33 5.19
CA PRO A 64 4.86 -5.00 5.96
C PRO A 64 5.37 -6.36 6.42
N ALA A 65 5.29 -6.61 7.73
CA ALA A 65 5.61 -7.91 8.30
C ALA A 65 4.40 -8.84 8.18
N ALA A 66 4.65 -10.14 8.03
CA ALA A 66 3.60 -11.14 8.15
C ALA A 66 3.03 -11.12 9.58
N VAL A 67 1.71 -11.15 9.69
CA VAL A 67 0.97 -11.08 10.95
C VAL A 67 0.29 -12.42 11.18
N ASP A 68 0.38 -12.95 12.40
CA ASP A 68 -0.34 -14.17 12.78
C ASP A 68 -1.80 -13.84 13.11
N LEU A 69 -2.67 -14.03 12.12
CA LEU A 69 -4.11 -13.81 12.25
C LEU A 69 -4.84 -14.95 12.98
N ALA A 70 -4.17 -16.08 13.29
CA ALA A 70 -4.81 -17.18 14.02
C ALA A 70 -4.94 -16.88 15.53
N ASN A 71 -4.11 -15.97 16.06
CA ASN A 71 -4.00 -15.67 17.48
C ASN A 71 -4.35 -14.20 17.77
N LEU A 72 -5.58 -13.81 17.40
CA LEU A 72 -6.08 -12.46 17.67
C LEU A 72 -6.46 -12.28 19.14
N GLN A 73 -6.00 -11.18 19.72
CA GLN A 73 -6.40 -10.69 21.03
C GLN A 73 -7.45 -9.59 20.85
N ALA A 74 -8.48 -9.61 21.69
CA ALA A 74 -9.54 -8.61 21.65
C ALA A 74 -8.95 -7.19 21.78
N GLY A 75 -9.39 -6.28 20.90
CA GLY A 75 -9.01 -4.88 20.97
C GLY A 75 -10.19 -4.00 21.34
N PHE A 76 -10.51 -3.03 20.48
CA PHE A 76 -11.49 -1.99 20.73
C PHE A 76 -12.29 -1.68 19.47
N THR A 77 -13.37 -0.92 19.62
CA THR A 77 -14.19 -0.44 18.50
C THR A 77 -13.97 1.05 18.30
N ILE A 78 -13.91 1.49 17.05
CA ILE A 78 -14.02 2.90 16.68
C ILE A 78 -15.40 3.10 16.06
N ASP A 79 -16.25 3.90 16.72
CA ASP A 79 -17.61 4.12 16.25
C ASP A 79 -17.62 4.87 14.90
N GLN A 80 -16.72 5.85 14.74
CA GLN A 80 -16.54 6.64 13.52
C GLN A 80 -15.05 6.90 13.26
N LEU A 81 -14.59 6.55 12.06
CA LEU A 81 -13.24 6.84 11.58
C LEU A 81 -13.34 7.74 10.34
N ALA A 82 -12.54 8.80 10.32
CA ALA A 82 -12.28 9.61 9.12
C ALA A 82 -10.78 9.82 8.97
N PHE A 83 -10.25 9.52 7.78
CA PHE A 83 -8.85 9.68 7.44
C PHE A 83 -8.73 10.36 6.09
N GLN A 84 -7.88 11.37 5.99
CA GLN A 84 -7.55 12.02 4.73
C GLN A 84 -6.07 12.35 4.64
N ALA A 85 -5.51 12.23 3.44
CA ALA A 85 -4.15 12.66 3.13
C ALA A 85 -4.05 13.02 1.65
N GLU A 86 -4.11 14.32 1.33
CA GLU A 86 -4.18 14.81 -0.06
C GLU A 86 -3.29 16.05 -0.29
N PRO A 87 -1.97 15.91 -0.55
CA PRO A 87 -1.25 14.67 -0.79
C PRO A 87 -0.60 14.08 0.46
N LEU A 88 -0.39 12.76 0.46
CA LEU A 88 0.60 12.03 1.24
C LEU A 88 1.82 11.75 0.37
N THR A 89 3.00 12.19 0.78
CA THR A 89 4.22 11.93 0.01
C THR A 89 4.81 10.57 0.39
N VAL A 90 5.02 9.69 -0.59
CA VAL A 90 5.65 8.37 -0.44
C VAL A 90 6.80 8.26 -1.44
N ASN A 91 8.05 8.13 -0.99
CA ASN A 91 9.21 8.04 -1.87
C ASN A 91 9.26 9.14 -2.97
N SER A 92 8.90 10.38 -2.60
CA SER A 92 8.79 11.56 -3.49
C SER A 92 7.58 11.60 -4.43
N ALA A 93 6.72 10.59 -4.41
CA ALA A 93 5.47 10.58 -5.16
C ALA A 93 4.31 11.03 -4.27
N ASN A 94 3.35 11.75 -4.83
CA ASN A 94 2.13 12.13 -4.14
C ASN A 94 1.05 11.06 -4.30
N VAL A 95 0.49 10.63 -3.18
CA VAL A 95 -0.64 9.69 -3.09
C VAL A 95 -1.78 10.43 -2.41
N ARG A 96 -3.00 10.29 -2.92
CA ARG A 96 -4.21 10.76 -2.25
C ARG A 96 -4.90 9.57 -1.61
N ILE A 97 -5.24 9.70 -0.34
CA ILE A 97 -5.93 8.66 0.40
C ILE A 97 -7.09 9.30 1.16
N ARG A 98 -8.27 8.72 1.02
CA ARG A 98 -9.42 8.98 1.88
C ARG A 98 -9.94 7.66 2.41
N ALA A 99 -10.29 7.64 3.69
CA ALA A 99 -10.96 6.51 4.28
C ALA A 99 -12.02 6.96 5.29
N THR A 100 -13.14 6.27 5.30
CA THR A 100 -14.17 6.40 6.33
C THR A 100 -14.60 5.01 6.80
N ALA A 101 -14.95 4.89 8.07
CA ALA A 101 -15.52 3.66 8.59
C ALA A 101 -16.46 3.93 9.76
N GLU A 102 -17.49 3.09 9.88
CA GLU A 102 -18.44 3.08 10.97
C GLU A 102 -18.35 1.73 11.70
N GLN A 103 -18.34 1.78 13.04
CA GLN A 103 -18.25 0.59 13.89
C GLN A 103 -17.09 -0.33 13.50
N LEU A 104 -15.90 0.26 13.32
CA LEU A 104 -14.69 -0.46 12.97
C LEU A 104 -14.17 -1.22 14.19
N GLN A 105 -14.23 -2.55 14.14
CA GLN A 105 -13.67 -3.42 15.16
C GLN A 105 -12.20 -3.69 14.87
N LEU A 106 -11.37 -3.49 15.88
CA LEU A 106 -9.93 -3.70 15.83
C LEU A 106 -9.54 -4.74 16.87
N SER A 107 -8.68 -5.66 16.46
CA SER A 107 -8.03 -6.62 17.32
C SER A 107 -6.52 -6.41 17.31
N PHE A 108 -5.83 -7.04 18.25
CA PHE A 108 -4.38 -7.04 18.31
C PHE A 108 -3.82 -8.40 17.91
N ALA A 109 -2.75 -8.39 17.15
CA ALA A 109 -1.97 -9.55 16.78
C ALA A 109 -0.48 -9.29 17.08
N ARG A 110 0.36 -10.29 16.85
CA ARG A 110 1.81 -10.10 16.80
C ARG A 110 2.35 -10.46 15.42
N ASP A 111 3.34 -9.70 14.98
CA ASP A 111 4.11 -10.06 13.78
C ASP A 111 5.27 -11.01 14.10
N ALA A 112 6.00 -11.42 13.06
CA ALA A 112 7.19 -12.28 13.19
C ALA A 112 8.28 -11.69 14.11
N GLN A 113 8.32 -10.35 14.28
CA GLN A 113 9.24 -9.65 15.18
C GLN A 113 8.65 -9.43 16.59
N GLN A 114 7.53 -10.08 16.91
CA GLN A 114 6.80 -9.95 18.18
C GLN A 114 6.27 -8.53 18.46
N ARG A 115 6.22 -7.65 17.45
CA ARG A 115 5.62 -6.32 17.58
C ARG A 115 4.11 -6.46 17.62
N VAL A 116 3.45 -5.65 18.46
CA VAL A 116 1.99 -5.58 18.49
C VAL A 116 1.49 -4.95 17.20
N VAL A 117 0.52 -5.57 16.54
CA VAL A 117 -0.09 -5.07 15.31
C VAL A 117 -1.58 -4.92 15.51
N MET A 118 -2.10 -3.76 15.14
CA MET A 118 -3.53 -3.50 15.11
C MET A 118 -4.12 -3.99 13.78
N VAL A 119 -5.14 -4.83 13.87
CA VAL A 119 -5.75 -5.55 12.76
C VAL A 119 -7.25 -5.21 12.71
N PRO A 120 -7.74 -4.65 11.59
CA PRO A 120 -9.18 -4.55 11.34
C PRO A 120 -9.78 -5.95 11.25
N THR A 121 -10.80 -6.24 12.07
CA THR A 121 -11.46 -7.56 12.09
C THR A 121 -12.89 -7.52 11.58
N ASP A 122 -13.58 -6.39 11.74
CA ASP A 122 -14.94 -6.20 11.23
C ASP A 122 -15.23 -4.71 11.08
N VAL A 123 -16.25 -4.36 10.28
CA VAL A 123 -16.69 -2.97 10.08
C VAL A 123 -18.15 -2.97 9.67
N ALA A 124 -19.01 -2.09 10.20
CA ALA A 124 -20.39 -2.05 9.73
C ALA A 124 -20.46 -1.53 8.28
N HIS A 125 -19.84 -0.37 8.05
CA HIS A 125 -19.69 0.25 6.74
C HIS A 125 -18.34 0.92 6.64
N GLY A 126 -17.65 0.78 5.52
CA GLY A 126 -16.40 1.48 5.28
C GLY A 126 -16.16 1.79 3.82
N GLU A 127 -15.37 2.81 3.56
CA GLU A 127 -14.93 3.17 2.23
C GLU A 127 -13.47 3.62 2.28
N VAL A 128 -12.68 3.18 1.30
CA VAL A 128 -11.31 3.63 1.09
C VAL A 128 -11.15 4.00 -0.38
N ALA A 129 -10.60 5.17 -0.64
CA ALA A 129 -10.19 5.62 -1.97
C ALA A 129 -8.70 5.96 -1.96
N VAL A 130 -7.96 5.39 -2.90
CA VAL A 130 -6.54 5.68 -3.14
C VAL A 130 -6.38 6.13 -4.58
N GLU A 131 -5.73 7.28 -4.78
CA GLU A 131 -5.45 7.83 -6.10
C GLU A 131 -3.97 8.22 -6.22
N ILE A 132 -3.34 7.88 -7.34
CA ILE A 132 -1.96 8.24 -7.68
C ILE A 132 -1.96 8.74 -9.11
N ALA A 133 -1.48 9.96 -9.34
CA ALA A 133 -1.39 10.50 -10.69
C ALA A 133 -0.34 9.74 -11.52
N GLN A 134 -0.48 9.75 -12.86
CA GLN A 134 0.45 9.04 -13.75
C GLN A 134 1.93 9.40 -13.50
N HIS A 135 2.23 10.69 -13.32
CA HIS A 135 3.60 11.16 -13.08
C HIS A 135 4.16 10.69 -11.71
N ASP A 136 3.30 10.57 -10.70
CA ASP A 136 3.64 10.07 -9.37
C ASP A 136 3.90 8.54 -9.43
N LEU A 137 3.11 7.79 -10.21
CA LEU A 137 3.38 6.37 -10.47
C LEU A 137 4.72 6.15 -11.16
N GLN A 138 5.08 6.99 -12.14
CA GLN A 138 6.39 6.94 -12.78
C GLN A 138 7.52 7.23 -11.78
N THR A 139 7.31 8.16 -10.86
CA THR A 139 8.27 8.45 -9.78
C THR A 139 8.48 7.22 -8.89
N LEU A 140 7.40 6.55 -8.47
CA LEU A 140 7.47 5.31 -7.68
C LEU A 140 8.17 4.18 -8.43
N LEU A 141 7.85 4.01 -9.72
CA LEU A 141 8.46 3.03 -10.59
C LEU A 141 9.97 3.28 -10.74
N LEU A 142 10.37 4.52 -10.99
CA LEU A 142 11.77 4.91 -11.12
C LEU A 142 12.54 4.66 -9.82
N PHE A 143 11.92 4.97 -8.67
CA PHE A 143 12.49 4.67 -7.35
C PHE A 143 12.73 3.16 -7.17
N ALA A 144 11.72 2.34 -7.44
CA ALA A 144 11.84 0.88 -7.34
C ALA A 144 12.88 0.31 -8.32
N ALA A 145 12.89 0.79 -9.56
CA ALA A 145 13.86 0.37 -10.58
C ALA A 145 15.31 0.73 -10.17
N ARG A 146 15.51 1.91 -9.57
CA ARG A 146 16.82 2.32 -9.04
C ARG A 146 17.28 1.42 -7.89
N GLN A 147 16.40 1.07 -6.96
CA GLN A 147 16.74 0.13 -5.89
C GLN A 147 17.18 -1.23 -6.44
N ALA A 148 16.41 -1.79 -7.38
CA ALA A 148 16.75 -3.07 -8.00
C ALA A 148 18.07 -3.00 -8.79
N ALA A 149 18.34 -1.90 -9.49
CA ALA A 149 19.58 -1.74 -10.27
C ALA A 149 20.84 -1.61 -9.42
N GLN A 150 20.73 -1.08 -8.20
CA GLN A 150 21.86 -0.95 -7.27
C GLN A 150 22.46 -2.32 -6.91
N GLU A 151 21.65 -3.38 -6.85
CA GLU A 151 22.12 -4.76 -6.60
C GLU A 151 23.03 -5.31 -7.71
N HIS A 152 23.06 -4.64 -8.87
CA HIS A 152 23.76 -5.08 -10.08
C HIS A 152 24.80 -4.08 -10.61
N ASP A 153 25.20 -3.09 -9.80
CA ASP A 153 26.09 -1.99 -10.19
C ASP A 153 25.61 -1.25 -11.45
N ALA A 154 24.30 -1.10 -11.59
CA ALA A 154 23.66 -0.39 -12.69
C ALA A 154 22.95 0.88 -12.17
N THR A 155 22.79 1.87 -13.04
CA THR A 155 22.03 3.09 -12.78
C THR A 155 20.81 3.14 -13.69
N ILE A 156 19.66 3.53 -13.15
CA ILE A 156 18.47 3.83 -13.95
C ILE A 156 18.40 5.34 -14.17
N ASP A 157 18.54 5.72 -15.44
CA ASP A 157 18.48 7.11 -15.88
C ASP A 157 17.03 7.60 -15.92
N ASP A 158 16.15 6.79 -16.52
CA ASP A 158 14.73 7.13 -16.74
C ASP A 158 13.83 5.89 -16.74
N ALA A 159 12.55 6.09 -16.41
CA ALA A 159 11.51 5.07 -16.48
C ALA A 159 10.17 5.71 -16.89
N THR A 160 9.64 5.31 -18.04
CA THR A 160 8.33 5.74 -18.53
C THR A 160 7.32 4.63 -18.35
N LEU A 161 6.14 4.94 -17.80
CA LEU A 161 5.02 4.02 -17.61
C LEU A 161 3.84 4.45 -18.48
N GLN A 162 3.24 3.49 -19.16
CA GLN A 162 1.95 3.62 -19.83
C GLN A 162 1.00 2.58 -19.24
N LEU A 163 -0.23 2.99 -18.97
CA LEU A 163 -1.30 2.14 -18.47
C LEU A 163 -2.47 2.19 -19.44
N GLU A 164 -3.10 1.05 -19.65
CA GLU A 164 -4.27 0.91 -20.50
C GLU A 164 -5.31 0.06 -19.77
N GLN A 165 -6.49 0.63 -19.51
CA GLN A 165 -7.58 -0.08 -18.84
C GLN A 165 -8.05 -1.29 -19.68
N GLN A 166 -8.29 -2.42 -19.03
CA GLN A 166 -8.81 -3.65 -19.64
C GLN A 166 -9.95 -4.20 -18.79
N GLY A 167 -11.19 -3.80 -19.08
CA GLY A 167 -12.36 -4.17 -18.26
C GLY A 167 -12.31 -3.50 -16.88
N ASP A 168 -13.11 -3.98 -15.92
CA ASP A 168 -13.38 -3.22 -14.68
C ASP A 168 -12.29 -3.34 -13.61
N ARG A 169 -11.43 -4.37 -13.70
CA ARG A 169 -10.40 -4.67 -12.68
C ARG A 169 -9.08 -5.16 -13.25
N ALA A 170 -8.79 -4.84 -14.51
CA ALA A 170 -7.50 -5.14 -15.08
C ALA A 170 -6.98 -3.98 -15.93
N ALA A 171 -5.66 -3.95 -16.09
CA ALA A 171 -4.97 -3.03 -16.96
C ALA A 171 -3.78 -3.73 -17.61
N ARG A 172 -3.41 -3.32 -18.83
CA ARG A 172 -2.06 -3.56 -19.35
C ARG A 172 -1.17 -2.43 -18.89
N PHE A 173 0.10 -2.76 -18.66
CA PHE A 173 1.14 -1.78 -18.50
C PHE A 173 2.25 -2.01 -19.52
N ALA A 174 2.85 -0.92 -19.95
CA ALA A 174 4.07 -0.93 -20.75
C ALA A 174 5.04 0.09 -20.14
N THR A 175 6.24 -0.39 -19.84
CA THR A 175 7.28 0.37 -19.20
C THR A 175 8.51 0.40 -20.09
N THR A 176 9.09 1.58 -20.30
CA THR A 176 10.42 1.73 -20.92
C THR A 176 11.40 2.19 -19.86
N VAL A 177 12.46 1.41 -19.62
CA VAL A 177 13.51 1.70 -18.65
C VAL A 177 14.82 1.97 -19.40
N GLN A 178 15.43 3.13 -19.13
CA GLN A 178 16.77 3.45 -19.60
C GLN A 178 17.76 3.17 -18.47
N ALA A 179 18.67 2.24 -18.69
CA ALA A 179 19.67 1.81 -17.73
C ALA A 179 21.08 2.04 -18.27
N ARG A 180 22.02 2.25 -17.36
CA ARG A 180 23.44 2.42 -17.67
C ARG A 180 24.31 1.59 -16.74
N LYS A 181 25.37 1.01 -17.31
CA LYS A 181 26.47 0.38 -16.55
C LYS A 181 27.80 0.86 -17.12
N GLY A 182 28.53 1.66 -16.35
CA GLY A 182 29.72 2.36 -16.84
C GLY A 182 29.40 3.30 -18.00
N MET A 183 30.04 3.11 -19.15
CA MET A 183 29.80 3.90 -20.37
C MET A 183 28.72 3.30 -21.28
N PHE A 184 28.16 2.15 -20.93
CA PHE A 184 27.18 1.45 -21.75
C PHE A 184 25.76 1.79 -21.31
N GLN A 185 24.92 2.18 -22.27
CA GLN A 185 23.49 2.43 -22.08
C GLN A 185 22.67 1.32 -22.74
N ALA A 186 21.56 0.96 -22.11
CA ALA A 186 20.60 0.01 -22.64
C ALA A 186 19.17 0.50 -22.37
N THR A 187 18.28 0.21 -23.32
CA THR A 187 16.84 0.43 -23.17
C THR A 187 16.16 -0.91 -23.04
N LEU A 188 15.35 -1.06 -21.99
CA LEU A 188 14.50 -2.23 -21.75
C LEU A 188 13.04 -1.81 -21.87
N LYS A 189 12.24 -2.63 -22.55
CA LYS A 189 10.79 -2.52 -22.64
C LYS A 189 10.18 -3.69 -21.89
N ILE A 190 9.47 -3.39 -20.83
CA ILE A 190 8.79 -4.36 -19.97
C ILE A 190 7.30 -4.16 -20.15
N SER A 191 6.55 -5.21 -20.39
CA SER A 191 5.09 -5.12 -20.46
C SER A 191 4.42 -6.26 -19.73
N GLY A 192 3.16 -6.08 -19.37
CA GLY A 192 2.38 -7.12 -18.73
C GLY A 192 0.93 -6.72 -18.51
N LYS A 193 0.21 -7.59 -17.83
CA LYS A 193 -1.16 -7.38 -17.37
C LYS A 193 -1.16 -7.38 -15.85
N ILE A 194 -1.86 -6.42 -15.29
CA ILE A 194 -2.23 -6.37 -13.88
C ILE A 194 -3.72 -6.66 -13.79
N GLU A 195 -4.10 -7.53 -12.88
CA GLU A 195 -5.50 -7.82 -12.56
C GLU A 195 -5.69 -7.80 -11.05
N LEU A 196 -6.78 -7.18 -10.60
CA LEU A 196 -7.14 -7.08 -9.20
C LEU A 196 -8.43 -7.87 -8.96
N SER A 197 -8.36 -8.88 -8.11
CA SER A 197 -9.52 -9.70 -7.77
C SER A 197 -10.40 -9.04 -6.70
N GLU A 198 -11.57 -9.62 -6.46
CA GLU A 198 -12.55 -9.17 -5.45
C GLU A 198 -12.03 -9.22 -4.01
N ASN A 199 -11.09 -10.11 -3.72
CA ASN A 199 -10.42 -10.22 -2.43
C ASN A 199 -9.12 -9.39 -2.36
N LEU A 200 -8.96 -8.37 -3.22
CA LEU A 200 -7.75 -7.54 -3.33
C LEU A 200 -6.47 -8.37 -3.48
N THR A 201 -6.53 -9.43 -4.28
CA THR A 201 -5.33 -10.14 -4.72
C THR A 201 -4.91 -9.54 -6.05
N LEU A 202 -3.70 -8.98 -6.07
CA LEU A 202 -3.07 -8.51 -7.29
C LEU A 202 -2.45 -9.70 -8.01
N ARG A 203 -2.72 -9.82 -9.31
CA ARG A 203 -2.11 -10.81 -10.18
C ARG A 203 -1.37 -10.12 -11.30
N LEU A 204 -0.14 -10.58 -11.54
CA LEU A 204 0.67 -10.17 -12.68
C LEU A 204 0.71 -11.32 -13.68
N ASP A 205 0.36 -11.02 -14.92
CA ASP A 205 0.40 -12.00 -16.03
C ASP A 205 1.05 -11.38 -17.26
N ASP A 206 1.33 -12.22 -18.26
CA ASP A 206 1.89 -11.83 -19.56
C ASP A 206 3.15 -10.96 -19.44
N LEU A 207 3.96 -11.14 -18.40
CA LEU A 207 5.18 -10.36 -18.19
C LEU A 207 6.20 -10.69 -19.27
N THR A 208 6.61 -9.66 -20.02
CA THR A 208 7.64 -9.74 -21.05
C THR A 208 8.71 -8.67 -20.81
N CYS A 209 9.93 -8.95 -21.26
CA CYS A 209 11.00 -7.97 -21.29
C CYS A 209 11.79 -8.11 -22.59
N GLU A 210 11.87 -7.02 -23.33
CA GLU A 210 12.62 -6.89 -24.56
C GLU A 210 13.67 -5.80 -24.37
N GLY A 211 14.80 -5.92 -25.06
CA GLY A 211 15.84 -4.92 -24.98
C GLY A 211 16.31 -4.48 -26.36
N GLU A 212 16.66 -3.21 -26.48
CA GLU A 212 17.09 -2.62 -27.75
C GLU A 212 18.60 -2.84 -27.97
N GLY A 213 18.95 -3.30 -29.17
CA GLY A 213 20.35 -3.59 -29.54
C GLY A 213 20.94 -4.79 -28.81
N MET A 214 22.24 -5.04 -29.04
CA MET A 214 22.93 -6.23 -28.52
C MET A 214 22.97 -6.27 -26.99
N LEU A 215 23.29 -5.14 -26.34
CA LEU A 215 23.35 -5.06 -24.88
C LEU A 215 21.96 -5.13 -24.24
N GLY A 216 20.96 -4.45 -24.82
CA GLY A 216 19.58 -4.55 -24.37
C GLY A 216 19.07 -5.98 -24.45
N GLY A 217 19.27 -6.66 -25.58
CA GLY A 217 18.86 -8.06 -25.75
C GLY A 217 19.51 -9.01 -24.74
N MET A 218 20.80 -8.81 -24.44
CA MET A 218 21.49 -9.59 -23.40
C MET A 218 20.89 -9.35 -22.01
N LEU A 219 20.66 -8.10 -21.63
CA LEU A 219 20.05 -7.76 -20.34
C LEU A 219 18.62 -8.28 -20.24
N ALA A 220 17.83 -8.15 -21.30
CA ALA A 220 16.49 -8.69 -21.38
C ALA A 220 16.47 -10.21 -21.20
N ALA A 221 17.45 -10.94 -21.74
CA ALA A 221 17.58 -12.39 -21.53
C ALA A 221 17.89 -12.79 -20.07
N ILE A 222 18.54 -11.91 -19.30
CA ILE A 222 18.82 -12.11 -17.88
C ILE A 222 17.60 -11.76 -17.01
N VAL A 223 16.92 -10.65 -17.35
CA VAL A 223 15.78 -10.13 -16.59
C VAL A 223 14.50 -10.91 -16.87
N SER A 224 14.29 -11.39 -18.09
CA SER A 224 13.06 -12.08 -18.48
C SER A 224 12.73 -13.29 -17.58
N PRO A 225 13.66 -14.21 -17.27
CA PRO A 225 13.39 -15.29 -16.32
C PRO A 225 12.92 -14.79 -14.95
N GLN A 226 13.54 -13.72 -14.44
CA GLN A 226 13.19 -13.11 -13.15
C GLN A 226 11.85 -12.36 -13.18
N LEU A 227 11.38 -11.92 -14.35
CA LEU A 227 10.03 -11.38 -14.48
C LEU A 227 9.01 -12.51 -14.61
N THR A 228 9.32 -13.55 -15.38
CA THR A 228 8.40 -14.67 -15.59
C THR A 228 8.10 -15.48 -14.33
N GLN A 229 8.99 -15.49 -13.32
CA GLN A 229 8.66 -16.07 -12.00
C GLN A 229 7.50 -15.35 -11.31
N TYR A 230 7.21 -14.09 -11.68
CA TYR A 230 6.07 -13.34 -11.16
C TYR A 230 4.79 -13.56 -11.99
N ASN A 231 4.85 -14.26 -13.13
CA ASN A 231 3.64 -14.60 -13.89
C ASN A 231 2.76 -15.53 -13.05
N ALA A 232 1.46 -15.23 -13.03
CA ALA A 232 0.46 -15.88 -12.19
C ALA A 232 0.78 -15.82 -10.69
N THR A 233 1.69 -14.92 -10.25
CA THR A 233 1.91 -14.69 -8.82
C THR A 233 0.74 -13.90 -8.27
N ALA A 234 0.05 -14.52 -7.33
CA ALA A 234 -0.98 -13.89 -6.51
C ALA A 234 -0.30 -13.15 -5.35
N ILE A 235 -0.44 -11.82 -5.31
CA ILE A 235 0.02 -10.98 -4.22
C ILE A 235 -1.23 -10.54 -3.43
N PRO A 236 -1.50 -11.15 -2.27
CA PRO A 236 -2.68 -10.82 -1.47
C PRO A 236 -2.48 -9.45 -0.79
N LEU A 237 -3.06 -8.38 -1.36
CA LEU A 237 -2.95 -7.04 -0.78
C LEU A 237 -3.79 -6.90 0.49
N ALA A 238 -4.93 -7.61 0.55
CA ALA A 238 -5.80 -7.63 1.73
C ALA A 238 -5.10 -8.14 2.99
N GLU A 239 -4.31 -9.20 2.86
CA GLU A 239 -3.55 -9.79 3.98
C GLU A 239 -2.54 -8.82 4.59
N HIS A 240 -2.09 -7.81 3.83
CA HIS A 240 -1.16 -6.80 4.34
C HIS A 240 -1.87 -5.54 4.86
N ALA A 241 -3.04 -5.20 4.31
CA ALA A 241 -3.68 -3.92 4.55
C ALA A 241 -4.95 -3.99 5.42
N LEU A 242 -5.76 -5.04 5.29
CA LEU A 242 -7.19 -4.99 5.67
C LEU A 242 -7.62 -6.01 6.74
N GLY A 243 -6.72 -6.89 7.18
CA GLY A 243 -7.05 -7.88 8.21
C GLY A 243 -8.14 -8.83 7.74
N GLU A 244 -9.21 -8.97 8.53
CA GLU A 244 -10.33 -9.88 8.23
C GLU A 244 -11.56 -9.18 7.59
N VAL A 245 -11.45 -7.88 7.29
CA VAL A 245 -12.58 -7.10 6.75
C VAL A 245 -12.92 -7.53 5.33
N ARG A 246 -14.22 -7.75 5.07
CA ARG A 246 -14.72 -8.14 3.75
C ARG A 246 -14.95 -6.93 2.84
N ILE A 247 -14.56 -7.10 1.58
CA ILE A 247 -14.82 -6.15 0.50
C ILE A 247 -16.17 -6.49 -0.13
N GLU A 248 -17.04 -5.49 -0.22
CA GLU A 248 -18.33 -5.60 -0.88
C GLU A 248 -18.24 -5.12 -2.33
N HIS A 249 -17.54 -4.02 -2.55
CA HIS A 249 -17.38 -3.42 -3.87
C HIS A 249 -15.94 -2.94 -4.07
N LEU A 250 -15.44 -3.12 -5.29
CA LEU A 250 -14.09 -2.72 -5.67
C LEU A 250 -14.11 -2.14 -7.09
N GLN A 251 -13.61 -0.92 -7.23
CA GLN A 251 -13.43 -0.22 -8.49
C GLN A 251 -11.94 0.07 -8.72
N PHE A 252 -11.49 -0.12 -9.96
CA PHE A 252 -10.11 0.07 -10.39
C PHE A 252 -10.09 0.81 -11.73
N ASP A 253 -9.43 1.97 -11.78
CA ASP A 253 -9.27 2.78 -12.98
C ASP A 253 -7.79 3.17 -13.17
N VAL A 254 -7.31 3.11 -14.41
CA VAL A 254 -5.94 3.54 -14.79
C VAL A 254 -5.91 4.69 -15.80
N THR A 255 -7.05 5.33 -16.09
CA THR A 255 -7.22 6.24 -17.24
C THR A 255 -6.48 7.57 -17.05
N GLN A 256 -6.33 8.03 -15.81
CA GLN A 256 -5.66 9.31 -15.47
C GLN A 256 -4.47 9.12 -14.50
N GLY A 257 -3.98 7.90 -14.38
CA GLY A 257 -3.21 7.42 -13.23
C GLY A 257 -3.99 6.30 -12.54
N LEU A 258 -3.52 5.82 -11.40
CA LEU A 258 -4.12 4.70 -10.68
C LEU A 258 -5.16 5.21 -9.69
N SER A 259 -6.40 4.73 -9.78
CA SER A 259 -7.45 4.92 -8.78
C SER A 259 -7.98 3.56 -8.34
N VAL A 260 -8.05 3.36 -7.03
CA VAL A 260 -8.64 2.18 -6.39
C VAL A 260 -9.63 2.65 -5.34
N GLN A 261 -10.88 2.21 -5.45
CA GLN A 261 -11.92 2.48 -4.47
C GLN A 261 -12.50 1.16 -3.97
N ALA A 262 -12.57 0.99 -2.66
CA ALA A 262 -13.10 -0.20 -2.02
C ALA A 262 -14.16 0.19 -1.00
N ARG A 263 -15.29 -0.53 -1.01
CA ARG A 263 -16.32 -0.45 0.02
C ARG A 263 -16.32 -1.74 0.83
N PHE A 264 -16.48 -1.60 2.13
CA PHE A 264 -16.43 -2.67 3.10
C PHE A 264 -17.75 -2.74 3.86
N ALA A 265 -18.19 -3.95 4.15
CA ALA A 265 -19.38 -4.21 4.93
C ALA A 265 -19.16 -5.43 5.82
N GLY A 266 -19.74 -5.38 7.01
CA GLY A 266 -19.52 -6.37 8.04
C GLY A 266 -20.26 -7.67 7.78
N ARG A 267 -19.93 -8.70 8.56
CA ARG A 267 -20.79 -9.89 8.61
C ARG A 267 -22.10 -9.47 9.29
N GLN A 268 -23.21 -9.47 8.54
CA GLN A 268 -24.52 -9.47 9.18
C GLN A 268 -24.56 -10.66 10.14
N SER A 269 -24.69 -10.36 11.43
CA SER A 269 -24.91 -11.35 12.48
C SER A 269 -26.36 -11.80 12.51
#